data_AF-A0AAU1FRX2-F1
#
_entry.id   AF-A0AAU1FRX2-F1
#
_cell.length_a   1.000
_cell.length_b   1.000
_cell.length_c   1.000
_cell.angle_alpha   90.00
_cell.angle_beta   90.00
_cell.angle_gamma   90.00
#
_symmetry.space_group_name_H-M   'P 1'
#
loop_
_entity.id
_entity.type
_entity.pdbx_description
1 polymer ?
#
loop_
_entity_poly.entity_id
_entity_poly.type
_entity_poly.pdbx_seq_one_letter_code
_entity_poly.pdbx_strand_id
1 'polypeptide(L)'
;MTRTVAPVVSRAPASPTPAAPRRTPAPGSPNILVVVTDDQPKQTEWATPQTLDWLGEHGVTFERAHANTPLCAPSRASIMSGRYAHNHGVLDTRHPERLDQNTTVQRQLHEAGYRTGLFGKYLNYWRTGVNPPHFDEWLLQEPVRYYNGHYNDNGTVRNIPGYNTTVIKNQTLAFMERSGATSARGSRMSPRARRTS
;
A
#
# COMPACT_ATOMS: atom_id res chain seq x y z
N MET A 1 -19.50 56.34 -25.84
CA MET A 1 -19.19 55.72 -24.54
C MET A 1 -18.18 54.60 -24.80
N THR A 2 -16.89 54.88 -24.67
CA THR A 2 -15.81 53.92 -24.97
C THR A 2 -15.29 53.38 -23.64
N ARG A 3 -15.49 52.08 -23.38
CA ARG A 3 -15.12 51.45 -22.11
C ARG A 3 -13.74 50.79 -22.28
N THR A 4 -12.73 51.36 -21.64
CA THR A 4 -11.37 50.80 -21.60
C THR A 4 -11.36 49.55 -20.72
N VAL A 5 -10.85 48.43 -21.25
CA VAL A 5 -10.64 47.18 -20.50
C VAL A 5 -9.17 47.12 -20.09
N ALA A 6 -8.90 46.98 -18.79
CA ALA A 6 -7.55 46.85 -18.25
C ALA A 6 -6.99 45.42 -18.49
N PRO A 7 -5.67 45.25 -18.69
CA PRO A 7 -5.09 43.96 -18.99
C PRO A 7 -5.06 43.05 -17.75
N VAL A 8 -5.42 41.79 -17.95
CA VAL A 8 -5.27 40.71 -16.96
C VAL A 8 -3.80 40.35 -16.85
N VAL A 9 -3.20 40.57 -15.68
CA VAL A 9 -1.83 40.14 -15.40
C VAL A 9 -1.87 38.64 -15.07
N SER A 10 -1.28 37.82 -15.95
CA SER A 10 -1.10 36.39 -15.72
C SER A 10 -0.09 36.17 -14.59
N ARG A 11 -0.51 35.49 -13.53
CA ARG A 11 0.35 35.15 -12.39
C ARG A 11 1.00 33.79 -12.67
N ALA A 12 2.33 33.75 -12.69
CA ALA A 12 3.09 32.51 -12.89
C ALA A 12 2.75 31.47 -11.80
N PRO A 13 2.71 30.16 -12.13
CA PRO A 13 2.46 29.11 -11.15
C PRO A 13 3.58 29.08 -10.11
N ALA A 14 3.20 29.02 -8.83
CA ALA A 14 4.15 28.89 -7.73
C ALA A 14 4.93 27.57 -7.87
N SER A 15 6.26 27.63 -7.70
CA SER A 15 7.11 26.44 -7.67
C SER A 15 6.69 25.51 -6.52
N PRO A 16 6.68 24.18 -6.72
CA PRO A 16 6.31 23.25 -5.66
C PRO A 16 7.33 23.32 -4.52
N THR A 17 6.84 23.53 -3.30
CA THR A 17 7.63 23.44 -2.07
C THR A 17 8.34 22.08 -2.02
N PRO A 18 9.65 22.02 -1.75
CA PRO A 18 10.35 20.75 -1.58
C PRO A 18 9.69 19.93 -0.48
N ALA A 19 9.33 18.67 -0.77
CA ALA A 19 8.83 17.76 0.24
C ALA A 19 9.85 17.61 1.37
N ALA A 20 9.38 17.65 2.63
CA ALA A 20 10.23 17.47 3.79
C ALA A 20 11.03 16.15 3.69
N PRO A 21 12.29 16.10 4.17
CA PRO A 21 13.11 14.90 4.09
C PRO A 21 12.42 13.74 4.83
N ARG A 22 12.30 12.62 4.14
CA ARG A 22 11.65 11.40 4.65
C ARG A 22 12.44 10.89 5.86
N ARG A 23 11.75 10.64 6.98
CA ARG A 23 12.37 10.00 8.15
C ARG A 23 12.91 8.62 7.74
N THR A 24 13.93 8.15 8.43
CA THR A 24 14.40 6.76 8.30
C THR A 24 13.84 5.96 9.48
N PRO A 25 13.38 4.71 9.27
CA PRO A 25 12.99 3.85 10.39
C PRO A 25 14.15 3.67 11.36
N ALA A 26 13.85 3.53 12.65
CA ALA A 26 14.89 3.29 13.65
C ALA A 26 15.67 2.00 13.33
N PRO A 27 16.99 1.95 13.59
CA PRO A 27 17.76 0.72 13.45
C PRO A 27 17.09 -0.44 14.18
N GLY A 28 16.94 -1.60 13.51
CA GLY A 28 16.29 -2.78 14.06
C GLY A 28 14.76 -2.82 13.92
N SER A 29 14.12 -1.80 13.33
CA SER A 29 12.69 -1.86 13.00
C SER A 29 12.39 -3.05 12.06
N PRO A 30 11.36 -3.88 12.34
CA PRO A 30 11.03 -5.03 11.50
C PRO A 30 10.36 -4.60 10.20
N ASN A 31 10.53 -5.38 9.13
CA ASN A 31 9.67 -5.23 7.95
C ASN A 31 8.27 -5.76 8.26
N ILE A 32 7.25 -5.13 7.70
CA ILE A 32 5.85 -5.52 7.88
C ILE A 32 5.26 -5.91 6.53
N LEU A 33 4.71 -7.12 6.44
CA LEU A 33 3.99 -7.62 5.27
C LEU A 33 2.58 -8.04 5.69
N VAL A 34 1.57 -7.49 5.01
CA VAL A 34 0.16 -7.86 5.20
C VAL A 34 -0.34 -8.49 3.91
N VAL A 35 -0.75 -9.75 3.97
CA VAL A 35 -1.32 -10.49 2.83
C VAL A 35 -2.80 -10.72 3.11
N VAL A 36 -3.65 -10.31 2.17
CA VAL A 36 -5.12 -10.44 2.28
C VAL A 36 -5.66 -11.05 0.99
N THR A 37 -6.20 -12.26 1.10
CA THR A 37 -6.96 -12.90 0.02
C THR A 37 -8.38 -12.33 -0.05
N ASP A 38 -9.03 -12.48 -1.20
CA ASP A 38 -10.39 -11.97 -1.43
C ASP A 38 -11.36 -13.14 -1.49
N ASP A 39 -12.42 -13.10 -0.68
CA ASP A 39 -13.44 -14.13 -0.55
C ASP A 39 -12.92 -15.56 -0.26
N GLN A 40 -11.78 -15.71 0.43
CA GLN A 40 -11.30 -17.02 0.89
C GLN A 40 -12.01 -17.43 2.20
N PRO A 41 -12.88 -18.45 2.20
CA PRO A 41 -13.48 -18.97 3.43
C PRO A 41 -12.44 -19.74 4.25
N LYS A 42 -12.65 -19.82 5.58
CA LYS A 42 -11.73 -20.47 6.52
C LYS A 42 -11.24 -21.81 5.97
N GLN A 43 -12.12 -22.78 5.74
CA GLN A 43 -11.82 -24.18 5.36
C GLN A 43 -11.19 -24.39 3.96
N THR A 44 -10.61 -23.36 3.35
CA THR A 44 -9.91 -23.43 2.07
C THR A 44 -8.44 -23.04 2.19
N GLU A 45 -7.84 -23.16 3.39
CA GLU A 45 -6.42 -22.89 3.57
C GLU A 45 -5.52 -23.83 2.74
N TRP A 46 -6.03 -25.03 2.42
CA TRP A 46 -5.38 -25.99 1.53
C TRP A 46 -5.07 -25.43 0.13
N ALA A 47 -5.75 -24.36 -0.29
CA ALA A 47 -5.48 -23.68 -1.57
C ALA A 47 -4.20 -22.81 -1.53
N THR A 48 -3.61 -22.62 -0.34
CA THR A 48 -2.37 -21.85 -0.13
C THR A 48 -1.35 -22.65 0.67
N PRO A 49 -0.93 -23.84 0.19
CA PRO A 49 -0.12 -24.78 0.97
C PRO A 49 1.22 -24.16 1.39
N GLN A 50 1.88 -23.39 0.52
CA GLN A 50 3.13 -22.73 0.91
C GLN A 50 2.95 -21.69 2.03
N THR A 51 1.76 -21.08 2.14
CA THR A 51 1.48 -20.13 3.23
C THR A 51 1.33 -20.88 4.55
N LEU A 52 0.69 -22.05 4.53
CA LEU A 52 0.59 -22.92 5.70
C LEU A 52 1.98 -23.43 6.13
N ASP A 53 2.77 -23.93 5.20
CA ASP A 53 4.10 -24.46 5.49
C ASP A 53 5.04 -23.37 6.03
N TRP A 54 5.04 -22.18 5.43
CA TRP A 54 6.00 -21.13 5.82
C TRP A 54 5.56 -20.30 7.03
N LEU A 55 4.26 -20.02 7.17
CA LEU A 55 3.75 -19.12 8.22
C LEU A 55 2.92 -19.85 9.27
N GLY A 56 2.18 -20.90 8.88
CA GLY A 56 1.41 -21.70 9.81
C GLY A 56 2.30 -22.51 10.74
N GLU A 57 3.25 -23.28 10.17
CA GLU A 57 4.14 -24.16 10.95
C GLU A 57 5.24 -23.42 11.73
N HIS A 58 5.64 -22.23 11.25
CA HIS A 58 6.72 -21.44 11.84
C HIS A 58 6.24 -20.13 12.49
N GLY A 59 4.94 -19.94 12.60
CA GLY A 59 4.32 -18.74 13.15
C GLY A 59 3.22 -19.03 14.15
N VAL A 60 2.25 -18.11 14.23
CA VAL A 60 1.11 -18.22 15.14
C VAL A 60 -0.17 -18.17 14.32
N THR A 61 -0.98 -19.22 14.45
CA THR A 61 -2.32 -19.30 13.84
C THR A 61 -3.37 -18.87 14.85
N PHE A 62 -4.23 -17.93 14.46
CA PHE A 62 -5.36 -17.50 15.26
C PHE A 62 -6.63 -18.26 14.87
N GLU A 63 -7.04 -19.23 15.69
CA GLU A 63 -8.24 -20.04 15.41
C GLU A 63 -9.55 -19.23 15.43
N ARG A 64 -9.52 -18.08 16.13
CA ARG A 64 -10.64 -17.15 16.34
C ARG A 64 -10.31 -15.75 15.81
N ALA A 65 -9.89 -15.67 14.55
CA ALA A 65 -9.73 -14.42 13.81
C ALA A 65 -11.06 -14.05 13.13
N HIS A 66 -11.63 -12.90 13.49
CA HIS A 66 -12.92 -12.44 12.95
C HIS A 66 -12.73 -11.15 12.14
N ALA A 67 -13.24 -11.15 10.91
CA ALA A 67 -13.40 -9.91 10.17
C ALA A 67 -14.50 -9.05 10.84
N ASN A 68 -14.27 -7.74 10.90
CA ASN A 68 -15.22 -6.80 11.51
C ASN A 68 -16.56 -6.77 10.76
N THR A 69 -16.49 -6.93 9.44
CA THR A 69 -17.64 -7.00 8.56
C THR A 69 -17.44 -8.12 7.55
N PRO A 70 -18.52 -8.76 7.05
CA PRO A 70 -18.44 -9.75 5.98
C PRO A 70 -18.37 -9.09 4.58
N LEU A 71 -17.96 -7.82 4.47
CA LEU A 71 -17.85 -7.08 3.21
C LEU A 71 -16.41 -6.63 2.97
N CYS A 72 -15.95 -6.75 1.71
CA CYS A 72 -14.56 -6.51 1.34
C CYS A 72 -14.05 -5.09 1.66
N ALA A 73 -14.69 -4.01 1.17
CA ALA A 73 -14.20 -2.65 1.42
C ALA A 73 -14.28 -2.22 2.90
N PRO A 74 -15.39 -2.43 3.64
CA PRO A 74 -15.42 -2.12 5.06
C PRO A 74 -14.42 -2.94 5.88
N SER A 75 -14.22 -4.24 5.58
CA SER A 75 -13.21 -5.07 6.23
C SER A 75 -11.78 -4.55 5.99
N ARG A 76 -11.44 -4.20 4.74
CA ARG A 76 -10.13 -3.61 4.39
C ARG A 76 -9.93 -2.23 5.04
N ALA A 77 -10.98 -1.41 5.10
CA ALA A 77 -10.94 -0.13 5.81
C ALA A 77 -10.71 -0.32 7.33
N SER A 78 -11.29 -1.37 7.94
CA SER A 78 -11.00 -1.74 9.32
C SER A 78 -9.55 -2.19 9.52
N ILE A 79 -8.99 -3.00 8.60
CA ILE A 79 -7.56 -3.39 8.62
C ILE A 79 -6.66 -2.15 8.57
N MET A 80 -6.95 -1.21 7.66
CA MET A 80 -6.12 -0.03 7.47
C MET A 80 -6.24 0.98 8.61
N SER A 81 -7.44 1.22 9.13
CA SER A 81 -7.65 2.28 10.15
C SER A 81 -7.56 1.78 11.60
N GLY A 82 -7.64 0.46 11.82
CA GLY A 82 -7.78 -0.13 13.16
C GLY A 82 -9.12 0.19 13.83
N ARG A 83 -10.14 0.63 13.06
CA ARG A 83 -11.44 1.07 13.58
C ARG A 83 -12.57 0.16 13.09
N TYR A 84 -13.68 0.16 13.81
CA TYR A 84 -14.93 -0.45 13.35
C TYR A 84 -15.58 0.34 12.21
N ALA A 85 -16.41 -0.32 11.40
CA ALA A 85 -17.09 0.29 10.24
C ALA A 85 -17.89 1.54 10.60
N HIS A 86 -18.59 1.54 11.74
CA HIS A 86 -19.32 2.70 12.23
C HIS A 86 -18.42 3.88 12.61
N ASN A 87 -17.12 3.66 12.85
CA ASN A 87 -16.15 4.70 13.20
C ASN A 87 -15.35 5.21 12.00
N HIS A 88 -15.07 4.37 11.01
CA HIS A 88 -14.36 4.80 9.78
C HIS A 88 -15.28 5.15 8.60
N GLY A 89 -16.59 4.97 8.72
CA GLY A 89 -17.60 5.48 7.78
C GLY A 89 -17.77 4.70 6.46
N VAL A 90 -16.84 3.81 6.10
CA VAL A 90 -17.01 2.87 4.98
C VAL A 90 -17.95 1.74 5.41
N LEU A 91 -19.24 1.87 5.07
CA LEU A 91 -20.31 0.95 5.49
C LEU A 91 -20.75 -0.02 4.38
N ASP A 92 -20.31 0.22 3.15
CA ASP A 92 -20.63 -0.58 1.98
C ASP A 92 -19.43 -0.65 1.04
N THR A 93 -19.59 -1.32 -0.11
CA THR A 93 -18.51 -1.48 -1.09
C THR A 93 -18.40 -0.34 -2.08
N ARG A 94 -19.41 0.54 -2.19
CA ARG A 94 -19.54 1.54 -3.26
C ARG A 94 -18.96 2.90 -2.90
N HIS A 95 -18.73 3.16 -1.62
CA HIS A 95 -18.25 4.45 -1.11
C HIS A 95 -16.86 4.35 -0.43
N PRO A 96 -15.81 3.89 -1.15
CA PRO A 96 -14.48 3.73 -0.57
C PRO A 96 -13.86 5.07 -0.13
N GLU A 97 -14.30 6.20 -0.70
CA GLU A 97 -13.84 7.55 -0.38
C GLU A 97 -14.18 8.01 1.04
N ARG A 98 -15.09 7.30 1.75
CA ARG A 98 -15.43 7.62 3.14
C ARG A 98 -14.31 7.33 4.12
N LEU A 99 -13.33 6.49 3.75
CA LEU A 99 -12.18 6.22 4.61
C LEU A 99 -11.30 7.47 4.70
N ASP A 100 -11.17 8.04 5.90
CA ASP A 100 -10.16 9.06 6.17
C ASP A 100 -8.75 8.45 6.09
N GLN A 101 -8.07 8.78 5.01
CA GLN A 101 -6.75 8.25 4.65
C GLN A 101 -5.66 8.63 5.65
N ASN A 102 -5.86 9.72 6.41
CA ASN A 102 -4.91 10.16 7.44
C ASN A 102 -4.94 9.27 8.70
N THR A 103 -5.98 8.46 8.87
CA THR A 103 -6.11 7.57 10.04
C THR A 103 -5.49 6.19 9.82
N THR A 104 -4.86 5.98 8.67
CA THR A 104 -4.48 4.65 8.22
C THR A 104 -3.09 4.21 8.67
N VAL A 105 -2.87 2.91 8.81
CA VAL A 105 -1.58 2.33 9.21
C VAL A 105 -0.51 2.61 8.17
N GLN A 106 -0.84 2.59 6.86
CA GLN A 106 0.12 2.96 5.81
C GLN A 106 0.58 4.41 5.95
N ARG A 107 -0.32 5.33 6.35
CA ARG A 107 0.03 6.72 6.63
C ARG A 107 1.06 6.82 7.74
N GLN A 108 0.81 6.14 8.86
CA GLN A 108 1.67 6.16 10.03
C GLN A 108 3.04 5.52 9.74
N LEU A 109 3.06 4.39 9.03
CA LEU A 109 4.30 3.73 8.61
C LEU A 109 5.13 4.60 7.65
N HIS A 110 4.48 5.20 6.65
CA HIS A 110 5.13 6.15 5.74
C HIS A 110 5.77 7.31 6.51
N GLU A 111 5.07 7.87 7.49
CA GLU A 111 5.56 8.94 8.38
C GLU A 111 6.72 8.52 9.28
N ALA A 112 6.69 7.28 9.75
CA ALA A 112 7.76 6.67 10.54
C ALA A 112 8.98 6.31 9.69
N GLY A 113 8.93 6.53 8.38
CA GLY A 113 10.05 6.35 7.46
C GLY A 113 10.05 5.03 6.70
N TYR A 114 9.06 4.16 6.90
CA TYR A 114 8.97 2.90 6.16
C TYR A 114 8.73 3.16 4.69
N ARG A 115 9.40 2.40 3.81
CA ARG A 115 8.99 2.31 2.41
C ARG A 115 7.71 1.47 2.35
N THR A 116 6.67 2.01 1.75
CA THR A 116 5.31 1.50 1.75
C THR A 116 4.91 1.08 0.34
N GLY A 117 4.30 -0.09 0.22
CA GLY A 117 3.91 -0.68 -1.05
C GLY A 117 2.48 -1.23 -1.03
N LEU A 118 1.76 -1.12 -2.14
CA LEU A 118 0.43 -1.71 -2.34
C LEU A 118 0.35 -2.46 -3.67
N PHE A 119 0.08 -3.76 -3.63
CA PHE A 119 0.02 -4.58 -4.84
C PHE A 119 -1.28 -5.39 -4.88
N GLY A 120 -2.10 -5.16 -5.91
CA GLY A 120 -3.40 -5.79 -6.08
C GLY A 120 -4.57 -4.85 -5.75
N LYS A 121 -5.51 -5.34 -4.93
CA LYS A 121 -6.78 -4.65 -4.64
C LYS A 121 -6.65 -3.76 -3.41
N TYR A 122 -7.11 -2.52 -3.53
CA TYR A 122 -7.11 -1.54 -2.43
C TYR A 122 -8.43 -1.52 -1.66
N LEU A 123 -9.44 -0.84 -2.21
CA LEU A 123 -10.83 -0.85 -1.76
C LEU A 123 -11.70 -1.12 -2.99
N ASN A 124 -12.86 -1.76 -2.81
CA ASN A 124 -13.80 -1.96 -3.91
C ASN A 124 -14.18 -0.61 -4.53
N TYR A 125 -14.33 -0.60 -5.86
CA TYR A 125 -14.65 0.59 -6.65
C TYR A 125 -13.68 1.77 -6.48
N TRP A 126 -12.49 1.56 -5.90
CA TRP A 126 -11.43 2.55 -5.97
C TRP A 126 -11.08 2.82 -7.43
N ARG A 127 -11.15 4.07 -7.86
CA ARG A 127 -10.96 4.44 -9.27
C ARG A 127 -9.49 4.20 -9.64
N THR A 128 -9.23 3.39 -10.67
CA THR A 128 -7.86 3.11 -11.13
C THR A 128 -7.09 4.39 -11.44
N GLY A 129 -7.73 5.42 -11.98
CA GLY A 129 -7.07 6.71 -12.25
C GLY A 129 -6.71 7.55 -11.02
N VAL A 130 -7.00 7.09 -9.80
CA VAL A 130 -6.69 7.79 -8.54
C VAL A 130 -5.60 7.01 -7.80
N ASN A 131 -4.48 7.68 -7.53
CA ASN A 131 -3.38 7.06 -6.80
C ASN A 131 -3.79 6.76 -5.35
N PRO A 132 -3.47 5.56 -4.83
CA PRO A 132 -3.70 5.25 -3.43
C PRO A 132 -2.77 6.11 -2.57
N PRO A 133 -3.28 6.84 -1.57
CA PRO A 133 -2.45 7.73 -0.77
C PRO A 133 -1.55 6.95 0.19
N HIS A 134 -0.41 7.55 0.52
CA HIS A 134 0.55 7.06 1.53
C HIS A 134 1.19 5.71 1.20
N PHE A 135 1.26 5.37 -0.09
CA PHE A 135 2.12 4.32 -0.63
C PHE A 135 3.20 4.97 -1.51
N ASP A 136 4.45 4.53 -1.38
CA ASP A 136 5.55 4.99 -2.24
C ASP A 136 5.52 4.31 -3.60
N GLU A 137 5.09 3.04 -3.62
CA GLU A 137 4.93 2.24 -4.82
C GLU A 137 3.61 1.48 -4.80
N TRP A 138 2.98 1.38 -5.97
CA TRP A 138 1.78 0.56 -6.09
C TRP A 138 1.59 -0.04 -7.47
N LEU A 139 0.91 -1.18 -7.47
CA LEU A 139 0.26 -1.76 -8.63
C LEU A 139 -1.19 -2.07 -8.27
N LEU A 140 -2.07 -1.12 -8.52
CA LEU A 140 -3.47 -1.16 -8.10
C LEU A 140 -4.36 -1.69 -9.22
N GLN A 141 -5.24 -2.63 -8.90
CA GLN A 141 -6.23 -3.17 -9.84
C GLN A 141 -7.64 -3.05 -9.26
N GLU A 142 -8.50 -2.34 -9.98
CA GLU A 142 -9.95 -2.29 -9.72
C GLU A 142 -10.65 -1.81 -11.02
N PRO A 143 -11.67 -2.51 -11.53
CA PRO A 143 -12.15 -3.81 -11.08
C PRO A 143 -11.11 -4.92 -11.28
N VAL A 144 -11.12 -5.92 -10.40
CA VAL A 144 -10.22 -7.07 -10.51
C VAL A 144 -10.57 -7.90 -11.75
N ARG A 145 -9.55 -8.20 -12.56
CA ARG A 145 -9.60 -9.13 -13.69
C ARG A 145 -8.50 -10.15 -13.52
N TYR A 146 -8.83 -11.44 -13.62
CA TYR A 146 -7.84 -12.52 -13.46
C TYR A 146 -6.82 -12.56 -14.58
N TYR A 147 -7.18 -12.17 -15.80
CA TYR A 147 -6.26 -12.17 -16.94
C TYR A 147 -6.24 -10.81 -17.61
N ASN A 148 -5.06 -10.39 -18.05
CA ASN A 148 -4.84 -9.18 -18.85
C ASN A 148 -5.48 -7.95 -18.19
N GLY A 149 -5.08 -7.72 -16.94
CA GLY A 149 -5.67 -6.70 -16.08
C GLY A 149 -5.28 -5.27 -16.49
N HIS A 150 -6.14 -4.33 -16.11
CA HIS A 150 -5.89 -2.90 -16.23
C HIS A 150 -5.49 -2.35 -14.86
N TYR A 151 -4.27 -1.85 -14.77
CA TYR A 151 -3.64 -1.47 -13.51
C TYR A 151 -3.31 0.01 -13.50
N ASN A 152 -3.34 0.61 -12.31
CA ASN A 152 -2.57 1.80 -12.02
C ASN A 152 -1.21 1.36 -11.47
N ASP A 153 -0.19 1.52 -12.30
CA ASP A 153 1.20 1.27 -11.96
C ASP A 153 1.90 2.60 -11.70
N ASN A 154 2.06 2.94 -10.43
CA ASN A 154 2.75 4.17 -9.99
C ASN A 154 2.27 5.45 -10.69
N GLY A 155 0.95 5.56 -10.89
CA GLY A 155 0.28 6.71 -11.53
C GLY A 155 0.04 6.53 -13.03
N THR A 156 0.64 5.52 -13.64
CA THR A 156 0.41 5.20 -15.06
C THR A 156 -0.62 4.09 -15.18
N VAL A 157 -1.75 4.43 -15.78
CA VAL A 157 -2.82 3.48 -16.04
C VAL A 157 -2.50 2.68 -17.31
N ARG A 158 -2.34 1.35 -17.19
CA ARG A 158 -1.92 0.48 -18.30
C ARG A 158 -2.47 -0.94 -18.21
N ASN A 159 -2.60 -1.58 -19.37
CA ASN A 159 -2.89 -3.01 -19.45
C ASN A 159 -1.61 -3.81 -19.24
N ILE A 160 -1.65 -4.81 -18.38
CA ILE A 160 -0.54 -5.74 -18.15
C ILE A 160 -1.05 -7.16 -18.46
N PRO A 161 -0.48 -7.84 -19.48
CA PRO A 161 -0.90 -9.17 -19.83
C PRO A 161 -0.48 -10.20 -18.79
N GLY A 162 -1.22 -11.31 -18.73
CA GLY A 162 -0.95 -12.44 -17.84
C GLY A 162 -1.96 -12.60 -16.71
N TYR A 163 -1.71 -13.60 -15.86
CA TYR A 163 -2.55 -13.94 -14.72
C TYR A 163 -2.27 -12.99 -13.54
N ASN A 164 -3.31 -12.36 -12.99
CA ASN A 164 -3.19 -11.27 -12.02
C ASN A 164 -2.39 -11.65 -10.77
N THR A 165 -2.58 -12.86 -10.23
CA THR A 165 -1.85 -13.33 -9.04
C THR A 165 -0.36 -13.41 -9.32
N THR A 166 0.04 -13.84 -10.52
CA THR A 166 1.44 -13.87 -10.94
C THR A 166 2.00 -12.45 -11.13
N VAL A 167 1.23 -11.56 -11.76
CA VAL A 167 1.61 -10.16 -11.98
C VAL A 167 1.82 -9.45 -10.63
N ILE A 168 0.86 -9.56 -9.71
CA ILE A 168 0.92 -8.99 -8.36
C ILE A 168 2.12 -9.57 -7.60
N LYS A 169 2.29 -10.90 -7.58
CA LYS A 169 3.44 -11.56 -6.93
C LYS A 169 4.77 -11.01 -7.43
N ASN A 170 4.96 -10.96 -8.75
CA ASN A 170 6.22 -10.52 -9.34
C ASN A 170 6.53 -9.06 -9.01
N GLN A 171 5.51 -8.18 -9.04
CA GLN A 171 5.70 -6.78 -8.68
C GLN A 171 6.02 -6.60 -7.19
N THR A 172 5.36 -7.36 -6.31
CA THR A 172 5.66 -7.38 -4.88
C THR A 172 7.09 -7.84 -4.60
N LEU A 173 7.56 -8.91 -5.24
CA LEU A 173 8.94 -9.38 -5.10
C LEU A 173 9.95 -8.33 -5.56
N ALA A 174 9.69 -7.68 -6.69
CA ALA A 174 10.56 -6.62 -7.20
C ALA A 174 10.64 -5.43 -6.21
N PHE A 175 9.52 -5.06 -5.57
CA PHE A 175 9.49 -4.06 -4.52
C PHE A 175 10.32 -4.47 -3.29
N MET A 176 10.20 -5.72 -2.85
CA MET A 176 10.95 -6.25 -1.71
C MET A 176 12.46 -6.26 -1.98
N GLU A 177 12.88 -6.68 -3.18
CA GLU A 177 14.30 -6.66 -3.59
C GLU A 177 14.88 -5.24 -3.55
N ARG A 178 14.16 -4.27 -4.12
CA ARG A 178 14.57 -2.84 -4.08
C ARG A 178 14.61 -2.29 -2.65
N SER A 179 13.73 -2.78 -1.77
CA SER A 179 13.67 -2.37 -0.37
C SER A 179 14.85 -2.96 0.43
N GLY A 180 15.20 -4.22 0.20
CA GLY A 180 16.37 -4.88 0.80
C GLY A 180 17.70 -4.26 0.37
N ALA A 181 17.84 -3.89 -0.91
CA ALA A 181 19.05 -3.24 -1.43
C ALA A 181 19.29 -1.84 -0.82
N THR A 182 18.22 -1.16 -0.41
CA THR A 182 18.29 0.15 0.25
C THR A 182 18.78 0.01 1.69
N SER A 183 18.34 -1.03 2.41
CA SER A 183 18.79 -1.34 3.78
C SER A 183 20.30 -1.69 3.83
N ALA A 184 20.80 -2.43 2.83
CA ALA A 184 22.21 -2.82 2.76
C ALA A 184 23.20 -1.66 2.49
N ARG A 185 22.74 -0.53 1.92
CA ARG A 185 23.59 0.67 1.75
C ARG A 185 23.72 1.50 3.02
N GLY A 186 22.75 1.42 3.94
CA GLY A 186 22.79 2.12 5.23
C GLY A 186 23.66 1.43 6.29
N SER A 187 23.99 0.14 6.12
CA SER A 187 24.77 -0.64 7.10
C SER A 187 26.29 -0.68 6.85
N ARG A 188 26.79 -0.02 5.79
CA ARG A 188 28.24 0.07 5.50
C ARG A 188 28.86 1.38 5.99
N MET A 189 29.04 1.51 7.31
CA MET A 189 29.95 2.45 8.00
C MET A 189 30.00 1.97 9.46
N SER A 190 31.10 1.58 10.12
CA SER A 190 32.52 1.92 10.06
C SER A 190 33.34 0.72 10.59
N PRO A 191 34.58 0.44 10.10
CA PRO A 191 35.43 -0.57 10.71
C PRO A 191 35.88 -0.08 12.09
N ARG A 192 35.37 -0.68 13.17
CA ARG A 192 35.94 -0.48 14.51
C ARG A 192 37.40 -0.93 14.46
N ALA A 193 38.30 0.04 14.65
CA ALA A 193 39.73 -0.18 14.79
C ALA A 193 40.00 -1.24 15.87
N ARG A 194 40.83 -2.23 15.52
CA ARG A 194 41.46 -3.10 16.51
C ARG A 194 42.32 -2.22 17.42
N ARG A 195 41.96 -2.13 18.69
CA ARG A 195 42.91 -1.69 19.72
C ARG A 195 43.83 -2.88 20.02
N THR A 196 45.05 -2.78 19.53
CA THR A 196 46.22 -3.47 20.08
C THR A 196 46.63 -2.80 21.39
N SER A 197 47.26 -3.61 22.25
CA SER A 197 47.79 -3.37 23.61
C SER A 197 46.76 -3.16 24.72
#